data_AF-A0AAE3W7H2-F1
#
_entry.id   AF-A0AAE3W7H2-F1
#
_cell.length_a   1.000
_cell.length_b   1.000
_cell.length_c   1.000
_cell.angle_alpha   90.00
_cell.angle_beta   90.00
_cell.angle_gamma   90.00
#
_symmetry.space_group_name_H-M   'P 1'
#
loop_
_entity.id
_entity.type
_entity.pdbx_description
1 polymer ?
#
loop_
_entity_poly.entity_id
_entity_poly.type
_entity_poly.pdbx_seq_one_letter_code
_entity_poly.pdbx_strand_id
1 'polypeptide(L)'
;MAGSRRTVSLAAALAVEVALLAGALTVVGAAGAGQHADRVPIARAPATVVIPTGPGRYVFDCGTNAEAHRNTANVVVTPGVAGPEHHVHDYVGNRSTGVDSTDASLLRGTTTCTNGDLSTIYWPVLRAGGAHSAILHPASVRMEYLAAATGPVVAAPRGLRAMTGDARAATTGTSGIRAWTCEDSEDRRTDRYPRCPDGREVRRVFDFPSCWDGVRTDSAGHRRHLSFAGPDGACPPRTFAVPRLRVTVGYRVSGDFTVDAFPEQHRSPRTDHGIMINLAPEPLMAEIVACLNANRTCQ
;
A
#
# COMPACT_ATOMS: atom_id res chain seq x y z
N MET A 1 -21.34 -9.86 83.47
CA MET A 1 -22.53 -9.30 84.16
C MET A 1 -22.78 -7.89 83.63
N ALA A 2 -24.04 -7.42 83.72
CA ALA A 2 -24.52 -6.04 83.62
C ALA A 2 -23.68 -4.99 82.86
N GLY A 3 -24.22 -4.46 81.76
CA GLY A 3 -23.76 -3.18 81.20
C GLY A 3 -24.40 -1.98 81.92
N SER A 4 -23.95 -0.77 81.56
CA SER A 4 -24.71 0.47 81.80
C SER A 4 -24.63 1.38 80.58
N ARG A 5 -25.64 2.24 80.42
CA ARG A 5 -25.91 3.07 79.24
C ARG A 5 -25.67 4.55 79.55
N ARG A 6 -25.81 5.38 78.50
CA ARG A 6 -26.14 6.83 78.49
C ARG A 6 -24.95 7.79 78.63
N THR A 7 -24.93 8.98 78.02
CA THR A 7 -25.68 9.62 76.90
C THR A 7 -25.03 10.98 76.60
N VAL A 8 -25.00 11.44 75.33
CA VAL A 8 -25.14 12.87 74.91
C VAL A 8 -23.94 13.79 75.34
N SER A 9 -23.43 14.77 74.58
CA SER A 9 -24.03 15.62 73.55
C SER A 9 -23.03 16.14 72.50
N LEU A 10 -23.61 16.82 71.51
CA LEU A 10 -23.05 17.59 70.40
C LEU A 10 -21.86 18.52 70.71
N ALA A 11 -20.98 18.68 69.71
CA ALA A 11 -20.44 19.98 69.31
C ALA A 11 -20.49 20.08 67.78
N ALA A 12 -21.17 21.11 67.26
CA ALA A 12 -21.35 21.38 65.82
C ALA A 12 -20.36 22.49 65.38
N ALA A 13 -19.65 22.32 64.26
CA ALA A 13 -19.96 22.93 62.95
C ALA A 13 -19.23 24.27 62.68
N LEU A 14 -19.37 24.75 61.43
CA LEU A 14 -18.56 25.76 60.70
C LEU A 14 -17.17 25.27 60.27
N ALA A 15 -16.70 25.51 59.04
CA ALA A 15 -17.20 26.43 57.99
C ALA A 15 -17.67 25.75 56.68
N VAL A 16 -18.34 26.54 55.83
CA VAL A 16 -19.11 26.13 54.64
C VAL A 16 -18.57 26.84 53.38
N GLU A 17 -18.46 26.09 52.27
CA GLU A 17 -18.28 26.53 50.86
C GLU A 17 -17.04 27.43 50.58
N VAL A 18 -16.49 27.66 49.37
CA VAL A 18 -16.99 27.90 47.99
C VAL A 18 -15.83 27.49 47.04
N ALA A 19 -15.95 26.91 45.83
CA ALA A 19 -17.07 26.47 44.99
C ALA A 19 -16.62 25.32 44.04
N LEU A 20 -17.59 24.70 43.36
CA LEU A 20 -17.39 23.91 42.12
C LEU A 20 -17.39 24.84 40.90
N LEU A 21 -16.27 24.98 40.19
CA LEU A 21 -16.23 25.65 38.87
C LEU A 21 -15.20 25.00 37.92
N ALA A 22 -15.74 24.23 36.97
CA ALA A 22 -15.23 24.01 35.60
C ALA A 22 -13.70 23.99 35.38
N GLY A 23 -13.00 23.01 35.97
CA GLY A 23 -11.64 22.61 35.58
C GLY A 23 -11.63 21.61 34.41
N ALA A 24 -12.55 21.72 33.44
CA ALA A 24 -12.53 20.89 32.24
C ALA A 24 -11.36 21.33 31.35
N LEU A 25 -10.18 20.74 31.58
CA LEU A 25 -9.03 20.94 30.71
C LEU A 25 -9.38 20.41 29.32
N THR A 26 -9.81 21.32 28.44
CA THR A 26 -9.96 21.03 27.03
C THR A 26 -8.60 20.66 26.48
N VAL A 27 -8.35 19.36 26.35
CA VAL A 27 -7.34 18.86 25.42
C VAL A 27 -7.85 19.18 24.02
N VAL A 28 -7.66 20.44 23.61
CA VAL A 28 -7.83 20.87 22.23
C VAL A 28 -6.80 20.07 21.45
N GLY A 29 -7.28 19.04 20.76
CA GLY A 29 -6.42 18.07 20.11
C GLY A 29 -5.51 18.77 19.11
N ALA A 30 -4.20 18.61 19.27
CA ALA A 30 -3.21 18.96 18.27
C ALA A 30 -3.24 17.98 17.07
N ALA A 31 -4.44 17.70 16.54
CA ALA A 31 -4.69 16.75 15.45
C ALA A 31 -4.30 17.29 14.06
N GLY A 32 -3.95 18.58 13.96
CA GLY A 32 -3.57 19.26 12.72
C GLY A 32 -2.06 19.43 12.48
N ALA A 33 -1.25 19.57 13.53
CA ALA A 33 0.14 20.01 13.38
C ALA A 33 1.06 19.01 12.65
N GLY A 34 0.76 17.71 12.72
CA GLY A 34 1.56 16.67 12.06
C GLY A 34 1.34 16.56 10.55
N GLN A 35 0.16 16.89 10.03
CA GLN A 35 -0.22 16.56 8.64
C GLN A 35 0.54 17.40 7.59
N HIS A 36 0.88 18.66 7.91
CA HIS A 36 1.66 19.50 7.00
C HIS A 36 3.17 19.18 7.03
N ALA A 37 3.67 18.62 8.13
CA ALA A 37 5.08 18.24 8.28
C ALA A 37 5.49 17.08 7.37
N ASP A 38 4.53 16.24 6.94
CA ASP A 38 4.74 15.10 6.04
C ASP A 38 4.67 15.45 4.54
N ARG A 39 4.46 16.73 4.15
CA ARG A 39 4.46 17.16 2.74
C ARG A 39 5.79 17.76 2.28
N VAL A 40 6.21 17.51 1.03
CA VAL A 40 7.47 18.03 0.45
C VAL A 40 7.27 18.47 -1.02
N PRO A 41 7.80 19.62 -1.49
CA PRO A 41 7.81 19.94 -2.92
C PRO A 41 8.66 18.93 -3.68
N ILE A 42 8.17 18.38 -4.80
CA ILE A 42 8.87 17.29 -5.50
C ILE A 42 10.28 17.67 -5.97
N ALA A 43 10.50 18.93 -6.36
CA ALA A 43 11.81 19.47 -6.71
C ALA A 43 12.85 19.44 -5.55
N ARG A 44 12.39 19.25 -4.31
CA ARG A 44 13.24 19.08 -3.10
C ARG A 44 13.34 17.64 -2.62
N ALA A 45 12.67 16.69 -3.29
CA ALA A 45 12.85 15.27 -3.01
C ALA A 45 14.25 14.79 -3.48
N PRO A 46 14.81 13.73 -2.88
CA PRO A 46 16.05 13.14 -3.35
C PRO A 46 15.89 12.57 -4.76
N ALA A 47 17.02 12.39 -5.44
CA ALA A 47 17.07 11.67 -6.71
C ALA A 47 16.62 10.22 -6.50
N THR A 48 15.87 9.69 -7.48
CA THR A 48 15.41 8.31 -7.51
C THR A 48 16.61 7.36 -7.56
N VAL A 49 16.73 6.51 -6.54
CA VAL A 49 17.59 5.33 -6.62
C VAL A 49 16.92 4.32 -7.54
N VAL A 50 17.34 4.28 -8.80
CA VAL A 50 16.85 3.32 -9.79
C VAL A 50 17.57 1.98 -9.58
N ILE A 51 16.84 0.95 -9.13
CA ILE A 51 17.35 -0.43 -9.20
C ILE A 51 17.43 -0.83 -10.69
N PRO A 52 18.61 -1.19 -11.22
CA PRO A 52 18.81 -1.53 -12.63
C PRO A 52 17.84 -2.61 -13.14
N THR A 53 17.71 -2.66 -14.45
CA THR A 53 16.89 -3.60 -15.22
C THR A 53 17.50 -3.79 -16.60
N GLY A 54 17.30 -4.94 -17.22
CA GLY A 54 17.57 -5.13 -18.64
C GLY A 54 16.64 -4.26 -19.49
N PRO A 55 16.86 -4.17 -20.81
CA PRO A 55 16.07 -3.31 -21.69
C PRO A 55 14.64 -3.82 -21.94
N GLY A 56 14.38 -5.12 -21.76
CA GLY A 56 13.06 -5.71 -22.01
C GLY A 56 11.93 -5.13 -21.14
N ARG A 57 10.79 -4.83 -21.76
CA ARG A 57 9.58 -4.26 -21.14
C ARG A 57 8.32 -4.96 -21.66
N TYR A 58 7.37 -5.23 -20.78
CA TYR A 58 6.01 -5.59 -21.17
C TYR A 58 5.04 -4.66 -20.44
N VAL A 59 4.31 -3.84 -21.19
CA VAL A 59 3.37 -2.84 -20.64
C VAL A 59 1.95 -3.38 -20.79
N PHE A 60 1.08 -3.21 -19.80
CA PHE A 60 -0.31 -3.65 -19.94
C PHE A 60 -1.27 -2.70 -19.22
N ASP A 61 -2.53 -2.77 -19.60
CA ASP A 61 -3.59 -1.91 -19.07
C ASP A 61 -4.66 -2.75 -18.37
N CYS A 62 -5.00 -2.37 -17.14
CA CYS A 62 -6.07 -2.94 -16.33
C CYS A 62 -7.08 -1.89 -15.87
N GLY A 63 -7.09 -0.72 -16.51
CA GLY A 63 -7.95 0.41 -16.17
C GLY A 63 -7.59 1.10 -14.86
N THR A 64 -8.41 2.07 -14.49
CA THR A 64 -8.21 2.97 -13.35
C THR A 64 -9.14 2.67 -12.15
N ASN A 65 -9.62 1.43 -12.04
CA ASN A 65 -10.72 1.05 -11.14
C ASN A 65 -12.00 1.88 -11.39
N ALA A 66 -12.45 1.91 -12.65
CA ALA A 66 -13.61 2.69 -13.08
C ALA A 66 -14.94 2.13 -12.53
N GLU A 67 -14.97 0.83 -12.24
CA GLU A 67 -16.05 0.11 -11.58
C GLU A 67 -16.11 0.34 -10.06
N ALA A 68 -15.12 1.05 -9.48
CA ALA A 68 -14.98 1.31 -8.06
C ALA A 68 -14.96 0.04 -7.18
N HIS A 69 -14.34 -1.04 -7.67
CA HIS A 69 -14.09 -2.26 -6.91
C HIS A 69 -13.18 -1.93 -5.73
N ARG A 70 -13.81 -1.83 -4.55
CA ARG A 70 -13.20 -1.41 -3.29
C ARG A 70 -13.74 -2.22 -2.14
N ASN A 71 -12.85 -2.66 -1.26
CA ASN A 71 -13.20 -3.35 -0.01
C ASN A 71 -12.00 -3.31 0.94
N THR A 72 -12.15 -3.87 2.15
CA THR A 72 -11.10 -3.94 3.18
C THR A 72 -10.40 -5.31 3.22
N ALA A 73 -10.62 -6.19 2.22
CA ALA A 73 -10.15 -7.56 2.25
C ALA A 73 -8.63 -7.63 2.02
N ASN A 74 -7.91 -8.14 3.01
CA ASN A 74 -6.47 -8.38 2.88
C ASN A 74 -6.23 -9.85 2.52
N VAL A 75 -6.69 -10.27 1.33
CA VAL A 75 -6.72 -11.68 0.85
C VAL A 75 -5.36 -12.41 0.81
N VAL A 76 -4.26 -11.67 0.98
CA VAL A 76 -2.91 -12.23 1.19
C VAL A 76 -2.58 -12.35 2.69
N VAL A 77 -2.79 -11.28 3.47
CA VAL A 77 -2.27 -11.16 4.85
C VAL A 77 -3.23 -11.72 5.90
N THR A 78 -4.54 -11.62 5.67
CA THR A 78 -5.61 -12.15 6.54
C THR A 78 -6.76 -12.71 5.68
N PRO A 79 -6.56 -13.85 4.98
CA PRO A 79 -7.61 -14.46 4.15
C PRO A 79 -8.87 -14.81 4.96
N GLY A 80 -10.07 -14.60 4.41
CA GLY A 80 -11.34 -14.89 5.09
C GLY A 80 -11.69 -13.94 6.24
N VAL A 81 -10.94 -12.86 6.45
CA VAL A 81 -11.20 -11.86 7.49
C VAL A 81 -11.35 -10.48 6.86
N ALA A 82 -12.49 -9.84 7.12
CA ALA A 82 -12.71 -8.45 6.72
C ALA A 82 -11.74 -7.52 7.45
N GLY A 83 -11.04 -6.67 6.71
CA GLY A 83 -10.16 -5.67 7.32
C GLY A 83 -10.96 -4.52 7.96
N PRO A 84 -10.32 -3.70 8.81
CA PRO A 84 -10.94 -2.53 9.43
C PRO A 84 -11.48 -1.54 8.40
N GLU A 85 -12.58 -0.86 8.73
CA GLU A 85 -13.29 0.10 7.85
C GLU A 85 -12.42 1.25 7.33
N HIS A 86 -11.33 1.57 8.04
CA HIS A 86 -10.36 2.62 7.69
C HIS A 86 -9.09 2.06 7.02
N HIS A 87 -9.18 0.90 6.36
CA HIS A 87 -8.13 0.38 5.49
C HIS A 87 -8.75 -0.24 4.23
N VAL A 88 -9.34 0.61 3.40
CA VAL A 88 -9.92 0.24 2.10
C VAL A 88 -8.84 0.23 1.01
N HIS A 89 -8.94 -0.70 0.06
CA HIS A 89 -8.09 -0.78 -1.13
C HIS A 89 -8.87 -0.51 -2.42
N ASP A 90 -8.21 0.09 -3.41
CA ASP A 90 -8.62 0.03 -4.82
C ASP A 90 -8.05 -1.25 -5.45
N TYR A 91 -8.82 -1.91 -6.31
CA TYR A 91 -8.42 -3.10 -7.05
C TYR A 91 -8.40 -2.85 -8.56
N VAL A 92 -7.48 -3.50 -9.25
CA VAL A 92 -7.50 -3.70 -10.71
C VAL A 92 -7.12 -5.13 -11.05
N GLY A 93 -7.46 -5.56 -12.27
CA GLY A 93 -7.34 -6.95 -12.70
C GLY A 93 -8.54 -7.74 -12.23
N ASN A 94 -8.36 -8.66 -11.28
CA ASN A 94 -9.40 -9.59 -10.86
C ASN A 94 -10.65 -8.93 -10.23
N ARG A 95 -11.76 -8.95 -10.96
CA ARG A 95 -13.04 -8.32 -10.58
C ARG A 95 -13.81 -9.07 -9.47
N SER A 96 -13.31 -10.21 -9.00
CA SER A 96 -14.00 -11.06 -8.00
C SER A 96 -13.36 -11.03 -6.61
N THR A 97 -12.30 -10.24 -6.43
CA THR A 97 -11.56 -10.15 -5.17
C THR A 97 -12.41 -9.60 -4.02
N GLY A 98 -12.47 -10.35 -2.92
CA GLY A 98 -13.19 -9.98 -1.70
C GLY A 98 -12.77 -10.85 -0.52
N VAL A 99 -13.40 -10.66 0.63
CA VAL A 99 -13.00 -11.28 1.92
C VAL A 99 -12.81 -12.81 1.81
N ASP A 100 -13.75 -13.49 1.14
CA ASP A 100 -13.79 -14.95 1.01
C ASP A 100 -13.03 -15.48 -0.22
N SER A 101 -12.22 -14.65 -0.90
CA SER A 101 -11.49 -15.09 -2.08
C SER A 101 -10.44 -16.16 -1.77
N THR A 102 -10.39 -17.16 -2.63
CA THR A 102 -9.37 -18.20 -2.70
C THR A 102 -8.74 -18.19 -4.09
N ASP A 103 -7.54 -18.76 -4.25
CA ASP A 103 -6.91 -18.86 -5.59
C ASP A 103 -7.84 -19.57 -6.58
N ALA A 104 -8.58 -20.59 -6.13
CA ALA A 104 -9.58 -21.29 -6.93
C ALA A 104 -10.78 -20.42 -7.33
N SER A 105 -11.26 -19.51 -6.47
CA SER A 105 -12.36 -18.61 -6.83
C SER A 105 -11.89 -17.49 -7.76
N LEU A 106 -10.71 -16.91 -7.48
CA LEU A 106 -10.12 -15.84 -8.30
C LEU A 106 -9.83 -16.33 -9.73
N LEU A 107 -9.36 -17.57 -9.89
CA LEU A 107 -9.14 -18.18 -11.21
C LEU A 107 -10.41 -18.49 -12.01
N ARG A 108 -11.59 -18.42 -11.40
CA ARG A 108 -12.90 -18.46 -12.09
C ARG A 108 -13.49 -17.07 -12.32
N GLY A 109 -12.83 -16.01 -11.84
CA GLY A 109 -13.25 -14.63 -12.03
C GLY A 109 -12.97 -14.11 -13.44
N THR A 110 -13.37 -12.87 -13.67
CA THR A 110 -13.04 -12.09 -14.88
C THR A 110 -12.05 -10.98 -14.52
N THR A 111 -11.41 -10.38 -15.53
CA THR A 111 -10.42 -9.30 -15.34
C THR A 111 -10.81 -7.97 -15.99
N THR A 112 -10.25 -6.86 -15.50
CA THR A 112 -10.17 -5.59 -16.25
C THR A 112 -8.97 -5.52 -17.18
N CYS A 113 -7.97 -6.40 -17.04
CA CYS A 113 -6.75 -6.37 -17.85
C CYS A 113 -7.03 -6.73 -19.31
N THR A 114 -6.60 -5.87 -20.23
CA THR A 114 -6.85 -6.00 -21.68
C THR A 114 -6.14 -7.19 -22.32
N ASN A 115 -5.02 -7.64 -21.72
CA ASN A 115 -4.26 -8.83 -22.11
C ASN A 115 -4.78 -10.14 -21.46
N GLY A 116 -5.87 -10.09 -20.69
CA GLY A 116 -6.45 -11.27 -20.03
C GLY A 116 -5.72 -11.73 -18.76
N ASP A 117 -4.82 -10.93 -18.19
CA ASP A 117 -4.20 -11.24 -16.89
C ASP A 117 -5.27 -11.26 -15.78
N LEU A 118 -5.50 -12.42 -15.15
CA LEU A 118 -6.45 -12.60 -14.05
C LEU A 118 -5.88 -12.15 -12.69
N SER A 119 -4.67 -11.60 -12.64
CA SER A 119 -3.99 -11.19 -11.40
C SER A 119 -4.83 -10.22 -10.57
N THR A 120 -4.73 -10.37 -9.25
CA THR A 120 -5.32 -9.43 -8.28
C THR A 120 -4.27 -8.40 -7.94
N ILE A 121 -4.49 -7.11 -8.22
CA ILE A 121 -3.49 -6.05 -7.96
C ILE A 121 -4.16 -4.88 -7.25
N TYR A 122 -3.64 -4.50 -6.08
CA TYR A 122 -4.32 -3.55 -5.20
C TYR A 122 -3.39 -2.73 -4.30
N TRP A 123 -3.88 -1.56 -3.89
CA TRP A 123 -3.20 -0.56 -3.06
C TRP A 123 -4.23 0.19 -2.20
N PRO A 124 -3.87 0.74 -1.02
CA PRO A 124 -4.83 1.42 -0.16
C PRO A 124 -5.35 2.69 -0.84
N VAL A 125 -6.63 3.02 -0.68
CA VAL A 125 -7.22 4.17 -1.36
C VAL A 125 -6.59 5.50 -0.92
N LEU A 126 -6.65 6.52 -1.78
CA LEU A 126 -6.42 7.90 -1.37
C LEU A 126 -7.73 8.57 -0.98
N ARG A 127 -7.69 9.46 0.03
CA ARG A 127 -8.83 10.30 0.43
C ARG A 127 -8.53 11.78 0.21
N ALA A 128 -9.55 12.53 -0.22
CA ALA A 128 -9.52 13.98 -0.44
C ALA A 128 -9.52 14.76 0.89
N GLY A 129 -8.48 14.59 1.69
CA GLY A 129 -8.32 15.15 3.02
C GLY A 129 -8.07 14.06 4.05
N GLY A 130 -8.97 13.91 5.03
CA GLY A 130 -8.81 13.02 6.17
C GLY A 130 -9.61 11.71 6.10
N ALA A 131 -9.73 11.05 7.26
CA ALA A 131 -10.33 9.72 7.47
C ALA A 131 -11.67 9.46 6.76
N HIS A 132 -12.55 10.46 6.76
CA HIS A 132 -13.92 10.38 6.28
C HIS A 132 -14.15 11.17 4.98
N SER A 133 -13.07 11.71 4.40
CA SER A 133 -13.14 12.36 3.09
C SER A 133 -13.46 11.35 1.98
N ALA A 134 -14.03 11.87 0.89
CA ALA A 134 -14.28 11.12 -0.34
C ALA A 134 -13.01 10.41 -0.84
N ILE A 135 -13.18 9.19 -1.35
CA ILE A 135 -12.11 8.43 -1.99
C ILE A 135 -11.80 9.06 -3.34
N LEU A 136 -10.52 9.33 -3.60
CA LEU A 136 -10.02 9.78 -4.88
C LEU A 136 -9.93 8.59 -5.84
N HIS A 137 -10.46 8.74 -7.05
CA HIS A 137 -10.27 7.75 -8.11
C HIS A 137 -8.90 7.96 -8.80
N PRO A 138 -8.19 6.87 -9.16
CA PRO A 138 -7.03 6.97 -10.04
C PRO A 138 -7.39 7.69 -11.35
N ALA A 139 -6.56 8.66 -11.74
CA ALA A 139 -6.63 9.32 -13.03
C ALA A 139 -5.84 8.56 -14.11
N SER A 140 -4.79 7.84 -13.70
CA SER A 140 -3.99 6.96 -14.55
C SER A 140 -3.48 5.74 -13.76
N VAL A 141 -3.33 4.61 -14.45
CA VAL A 141 -2.65 3.41 -13.95
C VAL A 141 -1.75 2.90 -15.08
N ARG A 142 -0.47 2.63 -14.77
CA ARG A 142 0.48 2.05 -15.73
C ARG A 142 1.13 0.82 -15.11
N MET A 143 0.92 -0.33 -15.77
CA MET A 143 1.46 -1.62 -15.36
C MET A 143 2.64 -1.97 -16.26
N GLU A 144 3.77 -2.34 -15.67
CA GLU A 144 4.96 -2.78 -16.40
C GLU A 144 5.56 -4.01 -15.76
N TYR A 145 5.80 -5.05 -16.54
CA TYR A 145 6.83 -6.03 -16.20
C TYR A 145 8.17 -5.57 -16.78
N LEU A 146 9.21 -5.60 -15.96
CA LEU A 146 10.57 -5.19 -16.29
C LEU A 146 11.52 -6.39 -16.25
N ALA A 147 12.45 -6.46 -17.21
CA ALA A 147 13.48 -7.50 -17.25
C ALA A 147 14.52 -7.34 -16.11
N ALA A 148 15.13 -8.45 -15.69
CA ALA A 148 16.26 -8.46 -14.76
C ALA A 148 17.45 -7.69 -15.33
N ALA A 149 18.28 -7.07 -14.47
CA ALA A 149 19.49 -6.38 -14.93
C ALA A 149 20.57 -7.33 -15.42
N THR A 150 20.62 -8.53 -14.83
CA THR A 150 21.59 -9.58 -15.13
C THR A 150 20.87 -10.90 -15.38
N GLY A 151 21.22 -11.55 -16.50
CA GLY A 151 20.61 -12.81 -16.92
C GLY A 151 19.14 -12.70 -17.38
N PRO A 152 18.54 -13.84 -17.78
CA PRO A 152 17.13 -13.91 -18.15
C PRO A 152 16.21 -13.92 -16.91
N VAL A 153 14.95 -13.54 -17.11
CA VAL A 153 13.87 -13.85 -16.17
C VAL A 153 13.26 -15.23 -16.47
N VAL A 154 12.77 -15.91 -15.43
CA VAL A 154 11.94 -17.13 -15.53
C VAL A 154 10.47 -16.79 -15.27
N ALA A 155 9.55 -17.66 -15.70
CA ALA A 155 8.12 -17.46 -15.46
C ALA A 155 7.80 -17.35 -13.96
N ALA A 156 7.07 -16.30 -13.58
CA ALA A 156 6.50 -16.19 -12.25
C ALA A 156 5.40 -17.27 -12.10
N PRO A 157 5.48 -18.18 -11.10
CA PRO A 157 4.45 -19.19 -10.93
C PRO A 157 3.10 -18.55 -10.58
N ARG A 158 2.02 -19.17 -11.06
CA ARG A 158 0.66 -18.78 -10.68
C ARG A 158 0.44 -18.97 -9.18
N GLY A 159 -0.28 -18.03 -8.56
CA GLY A 159 -0.50 -17.94 -7.11
C GLY A 159 0.60 -17.18 -6.35
N LEU A 160 1.68 -16.76 -7.03
CA LEU A 160 2.78 -16.00 -6.42
C LEU A 160 2.27 -14.67 -5.81
N ARG A 161 2.57 -14.45 -4.54
CA ARG A 161 2.08 -13.31 -3.74
C ARG A 161 3.16 -12.26 -3.52
N ALA A 162 3.20 -11.24 -4.34
CA ALA A 162 4.15 -10.15 -4.21
C ALA A 162 3.58 -9.01 -3.34
N MET A 163 4.40 -8.44 -2.46
CA MET A 163 4.07 -7.24 -1.70
C MET A 163 5.23 -6.25 -1.72
N THR A 164 4.89 -4.96 -1.83
CA THR A 164 5.84 -3.87 -1.61
C THR A 164 5.25 -2.84 -0.66
N GLY A 165 6.11 -2.15 0.09
CA GLY A 165 5.69 -1.33 1.21
C GLY A 165 5.27 -2.10 2.45
N ASP A 166 4.66 -1.35 3.38
CA ASP A 166 4.20 -1.90 4.65
C ASP A 166 3.08 -1.03 5.26
N ALA A 167 1.89 -1.60 5.43
CA ALA A 167 0.75 -0.96 6.05
C ALA A 167 1.00 -0.53 7.51
N ARG A 168 2.08 -1.01 8.16
CA ARG A 168 2.44 -0.68 9.54
C ARG A 168 3.73 0.16 9.69
N ALA A 169 4.27 0.65 8.57
CA ALA A 169 5.58 1.32 8.49
C ALA A 169 5.79 2.47 9.49
N ALA A 170 4.75 3.22 9.86
CA ALA A 170 4.89 4.35 10.79
C ALA A 170 5.24 3.88 12.22
N THR A 171 4.75 2.69 12.59
CA THR A 171 5.02 2.05 13.90
C THR A 171 6.20 1.08 13.88
N THR A 172 6.48 0.43 12.75
CA THR A 172 7.52 -0.62 12.65
C THR A 172 8.86 -0.11 12.11
N GLY A 173 8.90 1.06 11.44
CA GLY A 173 10.09 1.58 10.77
C GLY A 173 10.50 0.81 9.50
N THR A 174 9.77 -0.25 9.12
CA THR A 174 10.04 -1.07 7.94
C THR A 174 9.53 -0.41 6.66
N SER A 175 10.28 -0.60 5.57
CA SER A 175 10.02 0.08 4.29
C SER A 175 10.41 -0.81 3.11
N GLY A 176 9.42 -1.39 2.43
CA GLY A 176 9.62 -1.93 1.07
C GLY A 176 9.72 -0.79 0.02
N ILE A 177 10.03 -1.13 -1.23
CA ILE A 177 10.22 -0.14 -2.31
C ILE A 177 8.87 0.37 -2.85
N ARG A 178 8.22 1.26 -2.09
CA ARG A 178 7.25 2.23 -2.61
C ARG A 178 7.81 3.63 -2.54
N ALA A 179 7.34 4.50 -3.43
CA ALA A 179 7.61 5.93 -3.37
C ALA A 179 6.45 6.75 -3.95
N TRP A 180 6.39 8.00 -3.52
CA TRP A 180 5.60 9.04 -4.15
C TRP A 180 6.49 9.88 -5.09
N THR A 181 5.89 10.36 -6.17
CA THR A 181 6.48 11.31 -7.12
C THR A 181 5.38 12.16 -7.75
N CYS A 182 5.74 12.96 -8.75
CA CYS A 182 4.81 13.71 -9.58
C CYS A 182 5.01 13.34 -11.04
N GLU A 183 3.99 13.60 -11.85
CA GLU A 183 4.09 13.63 -13.30
C GLU A 183 5.28 14.49 -13.79
N ASP A 184 6.08 13.95 -14.72
CA ASP A 184 7.33 14.53 -15.25
C ASP A 184 8.32 14.91 -14.13
N SER A 185 8.41 14.09 -13.09
CA SER A 185 9.40 14.20 -12.02
C SER A 185 9.85 12.81 -11.54
N GLU A 186 9.80 11.80 -12.41
CA GLU A 186 10.12 10.40 -12.09
C GLU A 186 11.60 10.19 -11.68
N ASP A 187 12.48 11.13 -12.01
CA ASP A 187 13.86 11.25 -11.51
C ASP A 187 13.92 11.59 -10.01
N ARG A 188 12.80 12.00 -9.40
CA ARG A 188 12.64 12.31 -7.98
C ARG A 188 11.62 11.39 -7.33
N ARG A 189 11.94 10.88 -6.15
CA ARG A 189 11.05 10.02 -5.36
C ARG A 189 11.17 10.32 -3.88
N THR A 190 10.08 10.17 -3.15
CA THR A 190 10.04 10.44 -1.71
C THR A 190 9.10 9.47 -0.98
N ASP A 191 9.34 9.26 0.31
CA ASP A 191 8.46 8.53 1.23
C ASP A 191 7.41 9.45 1.89
N ARG A 192 7.44 10.74 1.57
CA ARG A 192 6.55 11.82 2.02
C ARG A 192 5.49 12.15 0.96
N TYR A 193 4.43 12.84 1.35
CA TYR A 193 3.44 13.32 0.39
C TYR A 193 4.04 14.41 -0.51
N PRO A 194 4.03 14.27 -1.84
CA PRO A 194 4.56 15.27 -2.73
C PRO A 194 3.59 16.45 -2.86
N ARG A 195 4.15 17.65 -3.00
CA ARG A 195 3.50 18.80 -3.63
C ARG A 195 4.01 18.86 -5.07
N CYS A 196 3.11 18.58 -6.00
CA CYS A 196 3.37 18.61 -7.44
C CYS A 196 3.17 20.01 -8.01
N PRO A 197 3.75 20.33 -9.19
CA PRO A 197 3.39 21.53 -9.94
C PRO A 197 1.90 21.49 -10.34
N ASP A 198 1.31 22.66 -10.55
CA ASP A 198 -0.11 22.78 -10.89
C ASP A 198 -0.47 22.00 -12.17
N GLY A 199 -1.65 21.36 -12.15
CA GLY A 199 -2.14 20.51 -13.23
C GLY A 199 -1.48 19.13 -13.35
N ARG A 200 -0.40 18.84 -12.60
CA ARG A 200 0.31 17.56 -12.65
C ARG A 200 -0.26 16.52 -11.69
N GLU A 201 -0.28 15.27 -12.11
CA GLU A 201 -0.71 14.15 -11.26
C GLU A 201 0.27 13.90 -10.10
N VAL A 202 -0.28 13.67 -8.90
CA VAL A 202 0.42 12.96 -7.82
C VAL A 202 0.53 11.50 -8.23
N ARG A 203 1.75 10.95 -8.27
CA ARG A 203 2.02 9.57 -8.68
C ARG A 203 2.54 8.73 -7.52
N ARG A 204 1.96 7.54 -7.36
CA ARG A 204 2.46 6.45 -6.49
C ARG A 204 3.22 5.47 -7.37
N VAL A 205 4.38 5.00 -6.92
CA VAL A 205 5.16 3.98 -7.61
C VAL A 205 5.39 2.80 -6.68
N PHE A 206 4.85 1.66 -7.06
CA PHE A 206 5.01 0.37 -6.40
C PHE A 206 5.97 -0.48 -7.22
N ASP A 207 7.24 -0.56 -6.79
CA ASP A 207 8.20 -1.53 -7.32
C ASP A 207 8.07 -2.81 -6.49
N PHE A 208 7.71 -3.93 -7.11
CA PHE A 208 7.57 -5.21 -6.44
C PHE A 208 8.91 -5.99 -6.39
N PRO A 209 9.10 -6.88 -5.39
CA PRO A 209 10.24 -7.78 -5.37
C PRO A 209 10.18 -8.77 -6.54
N SER A 210 11.35 -9.17 -7.06
CA SER A 210 11.47 -9.93 -8.32
C SER A 210 12.49 -11.06 -8.28
N CYS A 211 12.98 -11.42 -7.10
CA CYS A 211 13.93 -12.52 -6.90
C CYS A 211 13.24 -13.61 -6.10
N TRP A 212 12.77 -14.64 -6.81
CA TRP A 212 11.95 -15.73 -6.29
C TRP A 212 12.82 -16.87 -5.75
N ASP A 213 12.42 -17.51 -4.66
CA ASP A 213 13.19 -18.62 -4.05
C ASP A 213 13.16 -19.94 -4.85
N GLY A 214 12.43 -20.00 -5.96
CA GLY A 214 12.34 -21.16 -6.83
C GLY A 214 11.40 -22.26 -6.36
N VAL A 215 10.70 -22.08 -5.23
CA VAL A 215 9.88 -23.12 -4.60
C VAL A 215 8.48 -22.63 -4.24
N ARG A 216 8.35 -21.43 -3.67
CA ARG A 216 7.15 -21.02 -2.94
C ARG A 216 6.40 -19.88 -3.60
N THR A 217 5.12 -20.08 -3.88
CA THR A 217 4.18 -19.00 -4.25
C THR A 217 3.81 -18.11 -3.06
N ASP A 218 3.95 -18.61 -1.83
CA ASP A 218 3.79 -17.83 -0.60
C ASP A 218 4.65 -18.35 0.56
N SER A 219 4.83 -17.53 1.61
CA SER A 219 5.53 -17.91 2.83
C SER A 219 4.91 -17.25 4.06
N ALA A 220 5.17 -17.77 5.27
CA ALA A 220 4.69 -17.12 6.49
C ALA A 220 5.20 -15.66 6.57
N GLY A 221 4.27 -14.71 6.79
CA GLY A 221 4.54 -13.26 6.72
C GLY A 221 4.59 -12.70 5.28
N HIS A 222 4.27 -13.51 4.29
CA HIS A 222 4.02 -13.21 2.87
C HIS A 222 5.15 -12.45 2.14
N ARG A 223 6.38 -12.55 2.64
CA ARG A 223 7.55 -11.79 2.16
C ARG A 223 8.85 -12.59 2.02
N ARG A 224 8.96 -13.80 2.57
CA ARG A 224 10.24 -14.57 2.57
C ARG A 224 10.49 -15.41 1.31
N HIS A 225 9.56 -15.39 0.35
CA HIS A 225 9.65 -16.18 -0.88
C HIS A 225 10.01 -15.31 -2.10
N LEU A 226 9.97 -13.98 -1.95
CA LEU A 226 10.37 -12.97 -2.92
C LEU A 226 11.23 -11.90 -2.24
N SER A 227 12.43 -11.66 -2.74
CA SER A 227 13.26 -10.52 -2.34
C SER A 227 13.39 -9.48 -3.45
N PHE A 228 13.78 -8.26 -3.08
CA PHE A 228 14.25 -7.28 -4.04
C PHE A 228 15.61 -7.71 -4.61
N ALA A 229 15.92 -7.25 -5.83
CA ALA A 229 17.26 -7.31 -6.38
C ALA A 229 18.19 -6.33 -5.63
N GLY A 230 19.50 -6.58 -5.71
CA GLY A 230 20.52 -5.71 -5.14
C GLY A 230 20.63 -4.35 -5.84
N PRO A 231 21.47 -3.43 -5.34
CA PRO A 231 21.70 -2.13 -5.98
C PRO A 231 22.27 -2.21 -7.41
N ASP A 232 22.93 -3.31 -7.75
CA ASP A 232 23.40 -3.68 -9.09
C ASP A 232 22.30 -4.27 -9.99
N GLY A 233 21.11 -4.53 -9.44
CA GLY A 233 20.00 -5.19 -10.11
C GLY A 233 20.14 -6.71 -10.21
N ALA A 234 21.14 -7.32 -9.55
CA ALA A 234 21.29 -8.77 -9.48
C ALA A 234 20.40 -9.38 -8.40
N CYS A 235 19.92 -10.61 -8.63
CA CYS A 235 19.19 -11.35 -7.61
C CYS A 235 20.13 -12.05 -6.62
N PRO A 236 19.78 -12.13 -5.31
CA PRO A 236 20.60 -12.81 -4.32
C PRO A 236 20.89 -14.29 -4.67
N PRO A 237 22.02 -14.86 -4.20
CA PRO A 237 22.34 -16.27 -4.44
C PRO A 237 21.21 -17.22 -4.02
N ARG A 238 20.94 -18.24 -4.84
CA ARG A 238 19.83 -19.20 -4.68
C ARG A 238 18.44 -18.58 -4.80
N THR A 239 18.31 -17.54 -5.62
CA THR A 239 17.02 -17.02 -6.11
C THR A 239 17.04 -16.90 -7.63
N PHE A 240 15.86 -16.90 -8.24
CA PHE A 240 15.64 -16.80 -9.68
C PHE A 240 14.95 -15.47 -9.98
N ALA A 241 15.44 -14.74 -10.97
CA ALA A 241 14.79 -13.51 -11.39
C ALA A 241 13.46 -13.83 -12.08
N VAL A 242 12.37 -13.23 -11.63
CA VAL A 242 11.05 -13.25 -12.29
C VAL A 242 10.74 -11.86 -12.85
N PRO A 243 9.77 -11.70 -13.78
CA PRO A 243 9.35 -10.39 -14.28
C PRO A 243 9.05 -9.41 -13.13
N ARG A 244 9.77 -8.28 -13.07
CA ARG A 244 9.57 -7.29 -11.99
C ARG A 244 8.37 -6.42 -12.30
N LEU A 245 7.25 -6.63 -11.60
CA LEU A 245 6.11 -5.71 -11.71
C LEU A 245 6.47 -4.34 -11.13
N ARG A 246 6.19 -3.30 -11.91
CA ARG A 246 6.04 -1.92 -11.45
C ARG A 246 4.60 -1.48 -11.74
N VAL A 247 3.96 -0.91 -10.73
CA VAL A 247 2.67 -0.23 -10.86
C VAL A 247 2.87 1.24 -10.57
N THR A 248 2.51 2.11 -11.52
CA THR A 248 2.47 3.57 -11.30
C THR A 248 1.01 4.02 -11.32
N VAL A 249 0.54 4.68 -10.27
CA VAL A 249 -0.85 5.15 -10.12
C VAL A 249 -0.87 6.66 -9.97
N GLY A 250 -1.47 7.37 -10.93
CA GLY A 250 -1.61 8.82 -10.93
C GLY A 250 -2.97 9.29 -10.43
N TYR A 251 -3.00 10.42 -9.72
CA TYR A 251 -4.20 11.06 -9.20
C TYR A 251 -4.16 12.56 -9.46
N ARG A 252 -5.26 13.13 -9.94
CA ARG A 252 -5.46 14.59 -9.94
C ARG A 252 -6.00 14.99 -8.56
N VAL A 253 -5.27 15.87 -7.87
CA VAL A 253 -5.63 16.36 -6.53
C VAL A 253 -5.81 17.87 -6.57
N SER A 254 -6.86 18.37 -5.93
CA SER A 254 -7.19 19.80 -5.86
C SER A 254 -6.95 20.42 -4.47
N GLY A 255 -6.27 19.69 -3.58
CA GLY A 255 -6.06 20.07 -2.19
C GLY A 255 -5.31 19.00 -1.41
N ASP A 256 -5.43 19.03 -0.08
CA ASP A 256 -4.85 18.01 0.80
C ASP A 256 -5.43 16.61 0.49
N PHE A 257 -4.54 15.60 0.49
CA PHE A 257 -4.89 14.19 0.36
C PHE A 257 -4.08 13.35 1.38
N THR A 258 -4.64 12.21 1.79
CA THR A 258 -3.95 11.22 2.62
C THR A 258 -4.24 9.80 2.14
N VAL A 259 -3.34 8.86 2.46
CA VAL A 259 -3.56 7.42 2.28
C VAL A 259 -4.51 6.91 3.37
N ASP A 260 -5.42 6.01 3.00
CA ASP A 260 -6.23 5.29 3.99
C ASP A 260 -5.36 4.26 4.72
N ALA A 261 -5.41 4.29 6.05
CA ALA A 261 -4.52 3.52 6.91
C ALA A 261 -5.12 3.36 8.30
N PHE A 262 -4.70 2.31 8.99
CA PHE A 262 -5.09 2.05 10.38
C PHE A 262 -4.88 3.30 11.28
N PRO A 263 -5.75 3.56 12.26
CA PRO A 263 -5.67 4.77 13.09
C PRO A 263 -4.29 5.02 13.74
N GLU A 264 -3.62 3.95 14.17
CA GLU A 264 -2.31 3.97 14.85
C GLU A 264 -1.15 4.34 13.92
N GLN A 265 -1.39 4.35 12.60
CA GLN A 265 -0.42 4.76 11.59
C GLN A 265 -0.51 6.25 11.25
N HIS A 266 -1.51 6.95 11.81
CA HIS A 266 -1.75 8.38 11.65
C HIS A 266 -1.80 8.86 10.18
N ARG A 267 -2.12 7.96 9.24
CA ARG A 267 -2.12 8.21 7.78
C ARG A 267 -0.78 8.72 7.25
N SER A 268 0.33 8.24 7.83
CA SER A 268 1.67 8.55 7.34
C SER A 268 1.83 8.06 5.89
N PRO A 269 2.40 8.86 4.98
CA PRO A 269 2.65 8.47 3.58
C PRO A 269 3.54 7.23 3.46
N ARG A 270 4.30 6.91 4.51
CA ARG A 270 5.14 5.71 4.64
C ARG A 270 4.31 4.42 4.73
N THR A 271 3.05 4.46 5.13
CA THR A 271 2.19 3.26 5.22
C THR A 271 1.60 2.81 3.89
N ASP A 272 1.91 3.52 2.80
CA ASP A 272 1.56 3.07 1.47
C ASP A 272 2.19 1.71 1.11
N HIS A 273 1.48 0.91 0.32
CA HIS A 273 1.83 -0.45 -0.06
C HIS A 273 1.08 -0.89 -1.32
N GLY A 274 1.69 -1.80 -2.07
CA GLY A 274 1.06 -2.51 -3.17
C GLY A 274 1.10 -4.02 -2.91
N ILE A 275 0.02 -4.72 -3.25
CA ILE A 275 -0.08 -6.18 -3.13
C ILE A 275 -0.54 -6.75 -4.48
N MET A 276 0.03 -7.90 -4.85
CA MET A 276 -0.30 -8.61 -6.07
C MET A 276 -0.41 -10.12 -5.80
N ILE A 277 -1.45 -10.76 -6.34
CA ILE A 277 -1.50 -12.22 -6.54
C ILE A 277 -1.40 -12.46 -8.04
N ASN A 278 -0.28 -13.04 -8.49
CA ASN A 278 -0.06 -13.40 -9.89
C ASN A 278 -1.01 -14.53 -10.29
N LEU A 279 -2.00 -14.25 -11.11
CA LEU A 279 -2.94 -15.24 -11.64
C LEU A 279 -2.94 -15.30 -13.17
N ALA A 280 -1.91 -14.73 -13.82
CA ALA A 280 -1.76 -14.72 -15.25
C ALA A 280 -1.97 -16.13 -15.88
N PRO A 281 -2.63 -16.22 -17.05
CA PRO A 281 -2.56 -17.39 -17.92
C PRO A 281 -1.10 -17.84 -18.13
N GLU A 282 -0.82 -19.14 -18.04
CA GLU A 282 0.55 -19.65 -18.30
C GLU A 282 1.07 -19.26 -19.70
N PRO A 283 0.25 -19.28 -20.79
CA PRO A 283 0.67 -18.74 -22.07
C PRO A 283 1.02 -17.25 -22.04
N LEU A 284 0.27 -16.44 -21.28
CA LEU A 284 0.53 -15.00 -21.13
C LEU A 284 1.84 -14.76 -20.36
N MET A 285 2.08 -15.49 -19.28
CA MET A 285 3.34 -15.38 -18.53
C MET A 285 4.54 -15.85 -19.37
N ALA A 286 4.37 -16.87 -20.21
CA ALA A 286 5.39 -17.29 -21.17
C ALA A 286 5.67 -16.22 -22.24
N GLU A 287 4.64 -15.54 -22.76
CA GLU A 287 4.77 -14.41 -23.69
C GLU A 287 5.51 -13.23 -23.05
N ILE A 288 5.13 -12.84 -21.82
CA ILE A 288 5.80 -11.79 -21.04
C ILE A 288 7.29 -12.14 -20.89
N VAL A 289 7.62 -13.34 -20.42
CA VAL A 289 9.02 -13.80 -20.26
C VAL A 289 9.77 -13.79 -21.59
N ALA A 290 9.15 -14.26 -22.68
CA ALA A 290 9.77 -14.25 -24.00
C ALA A 290 10.06 -12.83 -24.49
N CYS A 291 9.14 -11.88 -24.30
CA CYS A 291 9.36 -10.48 -24.64
C CYS A 291 10.53 -9.87 -23.85
N LEU A 292 10.54 -10.08 -22.53
CA LEU A 292 11.56 -9.53 -21.64
C LEU A 292 12.95 -10.09 -21.95
N ASN A 293 13.07 -11.41 -22.14
CA ASN A 293 14.33 -12.08 -22.47
C ASN A 293 14.80 -11.79 -23.91
N ALA A 294 13.88 -11.47 -24.83
CA ALA A 294 14.21 -10.98 -26.17
C ALA A 294 14.63 -9.49 -26.19
N ASN A 295 14.71 -8.82 -25.03
CA ASN A 295 15.08 -7.41 -24.91
C ASN A 295 14.15 -6.46 -25.68
N ARG A 296 12.88 -6.84 -25.84
CA ARG A 296 11.87 -6.07 -26.58
C ARG A 296 10.99 -5.24 -25.65
N THR A 297 10.35 -4.22 -26.21
CA THR A 297 9.15 -3.61 -25.62
C THR A 297 7.92 -4.22 -26.28
N CYS A 298 7.04 -4.83 -25.48
CA CYS A 298 5.75 -5.36 -25.92
C CYS A 298 4.60 -4.76 -25.10
N GLN A 299 3.38 -4.99 -25.58
CA GLN A 299 2.12 -4.57 -24.98
C GLN A 299 1.05 -5.63 -25.23
#